data_AF-A0A0A9WG05-F1
#
_entry.id   AF-A0A0A9WG05-F1
#
_cell.length_a   1.000
_cell.length_b   1.000
_cell.length_c   1.000
_cell.angle_alpha   90.00
_cell.angle_beta   90.00
_cell.angle_gamma   90.00
#
_symmetry.space_group_name_H-M   'P 1'
#
loop_
_entity.id
_entity.type
_entity.pdbx_description
1 polymer ?
#
loop_
_entity_poly.entity_id
_entity_poly.type
_entity_poly.pdbx_seq_one_letter_code
_entity_poly.pdbx_strand_id
1 'polypeptide(L)'
;MTATLPSELWLCIFSYLDLEDLRNARQVCKTWSELINCDLLWKPRLLARGVSLDCMKLDDGEHEHEEGVSNRWVQLGLTYYGNLASNWGNLNFEFSTFPRSTAGVAMQMPFVVWTFKPSDANFVEVLRVVNGEMAKEAR
;
A
#
# COMPACT_ATOMS: atom_id res chain seq x y z
N MET A 1 8.87 24.38 31.14
CA MET A 1 8.76 24.55 29.68
C MET A 1 9.26 23.26 29.04
N THR A 2 8.37 22.44 28.48
CA THR A 2 8.76 21.26 27.72
C THR A 2 9.20 21.71 26.33
N ALA A 3 10.49 21.52 26.01
CA ALA A 3 11.00 21.83 24.68
C ALA A 3 10.23 20.99 23.64
N THR A 4 9.47 21.67 22.78
CA THR A 4 8.81 21.05 21.63
C THR A 4 9.83 20.82 20.54
N LEU A 5 9.98 19.57 20.11
CA LEU A 5 10.89 19.18 19.04
C LEU A 5 10.44 19.82 17.70
N PRO A 6 11.35 20.39 16.88
CA PRO A 6 11.05 20.89 15.54
C PRO A 6 10.43 19.84 14.61
N SER A 7 9.57 20.29 13.69
CA SER A 7 8.84 19.44 12.75
C SER A 7 9.76 18.59 11.87
N GLU A 8 10.92 19.11 11.48
CA GLU A 8 11.91 18.41 10.66
C GLU A 8 12.51 17.21 11.38
N LEU A 9 12.73 17.33 12.69
CA LEU A 9 13.22 16.23 13.51
C LEU A 9 12.12 15.19 13.75
N TRP A 10 10.86 15.61 13.89
CA TRP A 10 9.73 14.67 13.90
C TRP A 10 9.62 13.90 12.58
N LEU A 11 9.73 14.59 11.44
CA LEU A 11 9.73 13.94 10.12
C LEU A 11 10.90 12.96 9.99
N CYS A 12 12.08 13.32 10.50
CA CYS A 12 13.23 12.41 10.56
C CYS A 12 12.92 11.17 11.41
N ILE A 13 12.32 11.32 12.59
CA ILE A 13 11.89 10.20 13.44
C ILE A 13 10.87 9.32 12.71
N PHE A 14 9.82 9.92 12.15
CA PHE A 14 8.80 9.21 11.39
C PHE A 14 9.37 8.55 10.12
N SER A 15 10.47 9.07 9.57
CA SER A 15 11.17 8.47 8.45
C SER A 15 11.90 7.16 8.77
N TYR A 16 11.92 6.70 10.03
CA TYR A 16 12.36 5.36 10.40
C TYR A 16 11.21 4.36 10.61
N LEU A 17 9.98 4.84 10.72
CA LEU A 17 8.81 3.97 10.90
C LEU A 17 8.46 3.25 9.60
N ASP A 18 7.89 2.06 9.67
CA ASP A 18 7.30 1.42 8.50
C ASP A 18 5.89 1.99 8.21
N LEU A 19 5.17 1.45 7.22
CA LEU A 19 3.84 1.97 6.87
C LEU A 19 2.77 1.64 7.92
N GLU A 20 2.90 0.53 8.64
CA GLU A 20 1.96 0.15 9.70
C GLU A 20 2.16 1.05 10.92
N ASP A 21 3.41 1.25 11.32
CA ASP A 21 3.79 2.15 12.40
C ASP A 21 3.44 3.61 12.07
N LEU A 22 3.62 4.06 10.83
CA LEU A 22 3.16 5.40 10.40
C LEU A 22 1.64 5.54 10.53
N ARG A 23 0.88 4.53 10.11
CA ARG A 23 -0.58 4.51 10.24
C ARG A 23 -1.00 4.58 11.71
N ASN A 24 -0.34 3.81 12.59
CA ASN A 24 -0.63 3.79 14.02
C ASN A 24 -0.24 5.12 14.68
N ALA A 25 0.95 5.65 14.36
CA ALA A 25 1.44 6.94 14.84
C ALA A 25 0.49 8.09 14.46
N ARG A 26 -0.10 8.06 13.27
CA ARG A 26 -1.11 9.04 12.84
C ARG A 26 -2.32 9.11 13.79
N GLN A 27 -2.67 8.01 14.46
CA GLN A 27 -3.82 7.95 15.37
C GLN A 27 -3.51 8.41 16.80
N VAL A 28 -2.25 8.69 17.13
CA VAL A 28 -1.83 9.04 18.50
C VAL A 28 -2.35 10.40 18.94
N CYS A 29 -2.17 11.43 18.11
CA CYS A 29 -2.69 12.77 18.37
C CYS A 29 -2.80 13.60 17.09
N LYS A 30 -3.52 14.74 17.15
CA LYS A 30 -3.71 15.64 16.00
C LYS A 30 -2.40 16.12 15.38
N THR A 31 -1.44 16.54 16.21
CA THR A 31 -0.13 17.03 15.75
C THR A 31 0.65 15.96 14.99
N TRP A 32 0.63 14.71 15.47
CA TRP A 32 1.26 13.60 14.75
C TRP A 32 0.53 13.31 13.45
N SER A 33 -0.80 13.34 13.46
CA SER A 33 -1.59 13.18 12.24
C SER A 33 -1.20 14.21 11.18
N GLU A 34 -1.07 15.49 11.54
CA GLU A 34 -0.69 16.57 10.62
C GLU A 34 0.72 16.37 10.06
N LEU A 35 1.70 16.03 10.90
CA LEU A 35 3.08 15.78 10.47
C LEU A 35 3.20 14.54 9.56
N ILE A 36 2.45 13.48 9.86
CA ILE A 36 2.49 12.21 9.12
C ILE A 36 1.71 12.29 7.80
N ASN A 37 0.78 13.23 7.66
CA ASN A 37 -0.05 13.41 6.46
C ASN A 37 0.70 14.12 5.33
N CYS A 38 1.92 13.66 5.02
CA CYS A 38 2.74 14.17 3.92
C CYS A 38 3.30 13.03 3.06
N ASP A 39 3.32 13.22 1.74
CA ASP A 39 3.77 12.19 0.81
C ASP A 39 5.26 11.82 0.95
N LEU A 40 6.08 12.69 1.57
CA LEU A 40 7.51 12.44 1.82
C LEU A 40 7.75 11.17 2.67
N LEU A 41 6.84 10.87 3.60
CA LEU A 41 6.93 9.67 4.43
C LEU A 41 6.39 8.44 3.69
N TRP A 42 5.27 8.59 2.98
CA TRP A 42 4.52 7.46 2.42
C TRP A 42 5.07 6.97 1.08
N LYS A 43 5.41 7.90 0.17
CA LYS A 43 5.83 7.57 -1.20
C LYS A 43 7.02 6.59 -1.25
N PRO A 44 8.16 6.84 -0.57
CA PRO A 44 9.31 5.95 -0.68
C PRO A 44 9.01 4.52 -0.18
N ARG A 45 8.18 4.41 0.86
CA ARG A 45 7.82 3.13 1.49
C ARG A 45 6.82 2.32 0.69
N LEU A 46 5.89 3.00 0.03
CA LEU A 46 4.93 2.37 -0.88
C LEU A 46 5.67 1.87 -2.12
N LEU A 47 6.53 2.70 -2.71
CA LEU A 47 7.36 2.31 -3.85
C LEU A 47 8.32 1.16 -3.53
N ALA A 48 8.93 1.14 -2.33
CA ALA A 48 9.76 0.02 -1.89
C ALA A 48 8.98 -1.31 -1.77
N ARG A 49 7.66 -1.25 -1.60
CA ARG A 49 6.74 -2.39 -1.65
C ARG A 49 6.10 -2.59 -3.04
N GLY A 50 6.57 -1.85 -4.05
CA GLY A 50 6.04 -1.87 -5.41
C GLY A 50 4.62 -1.35 -5.55
N VAL A 51 4.11 -0.63 -4.54
CA VAL A 51 2.81 0.03 -4.57
C VAL A 51 3.00 1.41 -5.19
N SER A 52 2.22 1.73 -6.22
CA SER A 52 2.27 2.99 -6.96
C SER A 52 0.88 3.57 -7.14
N LEU A 53 0.78 4.84 -7.55
CA LEU A 53 -0.50 5.56 -7.66
C LEU A 53 -1.47 4.93 -8.65
N ASP A 54 -0.99 4.19 -9.63
CA ASP A 54 -1.81 3.43 -10.56
C ASP A 54 -2.30 2.10 -9.96
N CYS A 55 -1.92 1.69 -8.74
CA CYS A 55 -2.43 0.45 -8.16
C CYS A 55 -3.92 0.52 -7.77
N MET A 56 -4.44 1.72 -7.49
CA MET A 56 -5.81 1.91 -7.05
C MET A 56 -6.42 3.16 -7.69
N LYS A 57 -7.71 3.09 -8.00
CA LYS A 57 -8.49 4.31 -8.25
C LYS A 57 -8.65 5.02 -6.92
N LEU A 58 -7.96 6.15 -6.77
CA LEU A 58 -8.18 7.06 -5.67
C LEU A 58 -9.41 7.91 -6.02
N ASP A 59 -10.25 8.19 -5.02
CA ASP A 59 -11.37 9.10 -5.22
C ASP A 59 -10.79 10.50 -5.40
N ASP A 60 -10.97 11.09 -6.58
CA ASP A 60 -10.63 12.48 -6.86
C ASP A 60 -11.71 13.35 -6.20
N GLY A 61 -11.82 13.29 -4.87
CA GLY A 61 -12.69 14.17 -4.12
C GLY A 61 -12.34 15.61 -4.47
N GLU A 62 -13.34 16.39 -4.87
CA GLU A 62 -13.28 17.83 -5.20
C GLU A 62 -12.74 18.63 -4.01
N HIS A 63 -11.45 18.53 -3.73
CA HIS A 63 -10.74 19.48 -2.89
C HIS A 63 -9.95 20.36 -3.85
N GLU A 64 -10.51 21.54 -4.04
CA GLU A 64 -9.93 22.68 -4.73
C GLU A 64 -8.42 22.78 -4.47
N HIS A 65 -7.71 23.15 -5.52
CA HIS A 65 -6.30 23.52 -5.51
C HIS A 65 -5.96 24.48 -4.35
N GLU A 66 -5.68 23.94 -3.17
CA GLU A 66 -4.69 24.55 -2.29
C GLU A 66 -3.33 24.08 -2.79
N GLU A 67 -2.37 25.01 -2.94
CA GLU A 67 -0.95 24.75 -3.22
C GLU A 67 -0.26 23.99 -2.06
N GLY A 68 -0.97 23.04 -1.45
CA GLY A 68 -0.55 22.20 -0.35
C GLY A 68 0.09 20.91 -0.85
N VAL A 69 1.06 20.44 -0.08
CA VAL A 69 1.78 19.17 -0.27
C VAL A 69 0.79 18.07 -0.63
N SER A 70 1.00 17.42 -1.78
CA SER A 70 0.18 16.29 -2.22
C SER A 70 0.04 15.25 -1.10
N ASN A 71 -1.15 14.69 -0.95
CA ASN A 71 -1.50 13.66 0.04
C ASN A 71 -1.93 12.35 -0.63
N ARG A 72 -1.69 12.21 -1.94
CA ARG A 72 -2.17 11.06 -2.74
C ARG A 72 -1.49 9.78 -2.31
N TRP A 73 -0.21 9.82 -1.94
CA TRP A 73 0.50 8.65 -1.43
C TRP A 73 0.02 8.29 -0.03
N VAL A 74 -0.33 9.28 0.78
CA VAL A 74 -0.97 9.02 2.08
C VAL A 74 -2.30 8.31 1.90
N GLN A 75 -3.18 8.83 1.03
CA GLN A 75 -4.48 8.20 0.72
C GLN A 75 -4.31 6.79 0.18
N LEU A 76 -3.41 6.59 -0.79
CA LEU A 76 -3.09 5.27 -1.33
C LEU A 76 -2.66 4.31 -0.22
N GLY A 77 -1.74 4.71 0.66
CA GLY A 77 -1.28 3.86 1.74
C GLY A 77 -2.38 3.52 2.74
N LEU A 78 -3.22 4.48 3.12
CA LEU A 78 -4.34 4.22 4.02
C LEU A 78 -5.37 3.27 3.41
N THR A 79 -5.76 3.49 2.15
CA THR A 79 -6.70 2.62 1.43
C THR A 79 -6.11 1.22 1.25
N TYR A 80 -4.82 1.14 0.87
CA TYR A 80 -4.12 -0.12 0.72
C TYR A 80 -4.13 -0.96 2.00
N TYR A 81 -3.75 -0.38 3.14
CA TYR A 81 -3.75 -1.10 4.42
C TYR A 81 -5.15 -1.35 4.96
N GLY A 82 -6.11 -0.45 4.72
CA GLY A 82 -7.52 -0.65 5.05
C GLY A 82 -8.10 -1.86 4.34
N ASN A 83 -7.86 -1.96 3.03
CA ASN A 83 -8.30 -3.10 2.21
C ASN A 83 -7.61 -4.39 2.63
N LEU A 84 -6.29 -4.34 2.90
CA LEU A 84 -5.54 -5.52 3.34
C LEU A 84 -6.03 -6.05 4.69
N ALA A 85 -6.25 -5.16 5.67
CA ALA A 85 -6.77 -5.53 6.99
C ALA A 85 -8.21 -6.09 6.89
N SER A 86 -9.07 -5.46 6.09
CA SER A 86 -10.44 -5.92 5.86
C SER A 86 -10.49 -7.30 5.18
N ASN A 87 -9.71 -7.49 4.12
CA ASN A 87 -9.68 -8.75 3.40
C ASN A 87 -9.12 -9.88 4.27
N TRP A 88 -8.07 -9.59 5.05
CA TRP A 88 -7.48 -10.56 5.97
C TRP A 88 -8.44 -10.96 7.09
N GLY A 89 -9.07 -9.99 7.75
CA GLY A 89 -10.02 -10.25 8.84
C GLY A 89 -11.26 -11.02 8.39
N ASN A 90 -11.68 -10.82 7.15
CA ASN A 90 -12.85 -11.48 6.57
C ASN A 90 -12.54 -12.78 5.82
N LEU A 91 -11.27 -13.19 5.74
CA LEU A 91 -10.82 -14.31 4.88
C LEU A 91 -11.31 -14.17 3.43
N ASN A 92 -11.48 -12.92 2.97
CA ASN A 92 -11.91 -12.60 1.61
C ASN A 92 -10.72 -12.73 0.67
N PHE A 93 -10.29 -13.99 0.51
CA PHE A 93 -9.22 -14.39 -0.39
C PHE A 93 -9.86 -14.96 -1.65
N GLU A 94 -9.60 -14.32 -2.79
CA GLU A 94 -10.00 -14.90 -4.07
C GLU A 94 -9.04 -16.04 -4.43
N PHE A 95 -9.50 -17.27 -4.17
CA PHE A 95 -8.89 -18.47 -4.74
C PHE A 95 -9.44 -18.68 -6.14
N SER A 96 -8.64 -18.36 -7.16
CA SER A 96 -8.98 -18.69 -8.54
C SER A 96 -8.47 -20.09 -8.87
N THR A 97 -9.39 -21.05 -9.04
CA THR A 97 -9.08 -22.35 -9.62
C THR A 97 -9.13 -22.24 -11.14
N PHE A 98 -8.02 -22.56 -11.81
CA PHE A 98 -7.93 -22.50 -13.27
C PHE A 98 -8.13 -23.88 -13.92
N PRO A 99 -8.57 -23.94 -15.20
CA PRO A 99 -9.10 -25.17 -15.83
C PRO A 99 -8.09 -26.29 -16.12
N ARG A 100 -6.85 -26.24 -15.63
CA ARG A 100 -5.85 -27.31 -15.82
C ARG A 100 -4.93 -27.44 -14.59
N SER A 101 -5.38 -28.21 -13.60
CA SER A 101 -4.56 -28.92 -12.58
C SER A 101 -3.40 -28.15 -11.91
N THR A 102 -3.54 -26.86 -11.65
CA THR A 102 -2.56 -26.11 -10.86
C THR A 102 -3.24 -25.52 -9.64
N ALA A 103 -2.89 -26.04 -8.46
CA ALA A 103 -3.21 -25.40 -7.20
C ALA A 103 -2.48 -24.05 -7.15
N GLY A 104 -3.20 -22.99 -7.49
CA GLY A 104 -2.71 -21.62 -7.31
C GLY A 104 -2.93 -21.20 -5.86
N VAL A 105 -1.89 -20.68 -5.23
CA VAL A 105 -2.03 -19.88 -4.00
C VAL A 105 -1.85 -18.44 -4.42
N ALA A 106 -2.84 -17.60 -4.15
CA ALA A 106 -2.76 -16.16 -4.36
C ALA A 106 -2.66 -15.49 -2.99
N MET A 107 -1.69 -14.58 -2.83
CA MET A 107 -1.89 -13.31 -2.11
C MET A 107 -0.59 -12.50 -1.95
N GLN A 108 -0.62 -11.27 -2.44
CA GLN A 108 -0.43 -10.05 -1.64
C GLN A 108 -0.96 -8.86 -2.46
N MET A 109 -1.41 -7.79 -1.82
CA MET A 109 -1.41 -6.49 -2.51
C MET A 109 0.04 -5.97 -2.41
N PRO A 110 0.57 -5.19 -3.38
CA PRO A 110 0.05 -4.92 -4.72
C PRO A 110 0.43 -6.01 -5.75
N PHE A 111 0.99 -7.14 -5.30
CA PHE A 111 1.50 -8.20 -6.15
C PHE A 111 0.83 -9.53 -5.86
N VAL A 112 0.08 -10.05 -6.83
CA VAL A 112 -0.37 -11.43 -6.75
C VAL A 112 0.72 -12.33 -7.32
N VAL A 113 1.24 -13.20 -6.46
CA VAL A 113 2.17 -14.26 -6.82
C VAL A 113 1.35 -15.49 -7.19
N TRP A 114 1.51 -15.97 -8.42
CA TRP A 114 0.96 -17.25 -8.86
C TRP A 114 2.06 -18.32 -8.79
N THR A 115 1.83 -19.37 -8.02
CA THR A 115 2.69 -20.55 -8.04
C THR A 115 2.01 -21.68 -8.80
N PHE A 116 2.63 -22.12 -9.88
CA PHE A 116 2.15 -23.26 -10.65
C PHE A 116 3.04 -24.46 -10.38
N LYS A 117 2.41 -25.62 -10.20
CA LYS A 117 3.09 -26.91 -10.10
C LYS A 117 2.58 -27.88 -11.17
N PRO A 118 2.81 -27.61 -12.47
CA PRO A 118 2.73 -28.67 -13.47
C PRO A 118 3.79 -29.73 -13.16
N SER A 119 3.50 -30.96 -13.57
CA SER A 119 4.14 -32.22 -13.15
C SER A 119 5.67 -32.26 -13.09
N ASP A 120 6.40 -31.36 -13.78
CA ASP A 120 7.87 -31.35 -13.86
C ASP A 120 8.55 -29.97 -13.73
N ALA A 121 7.83 -28.90 -13.41
CA ALA A 121 8.46 -27.57 -13.23
C ALA A 121 7.65 -26.66 -12.30
N ASN A 122 8.30 -26.04 -11.32
CA ASN A 122 7.71 -24.93 -10.58
C ASN A 122 7.92 -23.66 -11.40
N PHE A 123 6.84 -22.95 -11.75
CA PHE A 123 6.96 -21.61 -12.31
C PHE A 123 6.13 -20.61 -11.52
N VAL A 124 6.66 -19.39 -11.42
CA VAL A 124 6.03 -18.27 -10.72
C VAL A 124 5.68 -17.20 -11.74
N GLU A 125 4.40 -16.81 -11.80
CA GLU A 125 3.96 -15.63 -12.56
C GLU A 125 3.60 -14.54 -11.54
N VAL A 126 4.12 -13.33 -11.75
CA VAL A 126 3.85 -12.19 -10.89
C VAL A 126 2.97 -11.23 -11.70
N LEU A 127 1.82 -10.89 -11.13
CA LEU A 127 0.92 -9.90 -11.70
C LEU A 127 0.91 -8.64 -10.84
N ARG A 128 0.88 -7.49 -11.50
CA ARG A 128 0.80 -6.18 -10.87
C ARG A 128 -0.64 -5.67 -10.92
N VAL A 129 -1.10 -5.08 -9.83
CA VAL A 129 -2.39 -4.39 -9.81
C VAL A 129 -2.26 -3.02 -10.49
N VAL A 130 -3.12 -2.75 -11.47
CA VAL A 130 -3.26 -1.48 -12.18
C VAL A 130 -4.74 -1.09 -12.23
N ASN A 131 -5.09 0.08 -11.71
CA ASN A 131 -6.44 0.63 -11.55
C ASN A 131 -7.41 -0.30 -10.81
N GLY A 132 -6.89 -1.12 -9.88
CA GLY A 132 -7.66 -2.16 -9.19
C GLY A 132 -7.87 -3.45 -9.98
N GLU A 133 -7.32 -3.55 -11.19
CA GLU A 133 -7.38 -4.73 -12.05
C GLU A 133 -5.99 -5.40 -12.18
N MET A 134 -5.97 -6.69 -12.51
CA MET A 134 -4.74 -7.46 -12.63
C MET A 134 -4.13 -7.30 -14.03
N ALA A 135 -2.90 -6.80 -14.12
CA ALA A 135 -2.15 -6.69 -15.36
C ALA A 135 -0.89 -7.58 -15.34
N LYS A 136 -0.59 -8.20 -16.49
CA LYS A 136 0.69 -8.93 -16.66
C LYS A 136 1.84 -7.95 -16.64
N GLU A 137 2.87 -8.25 -15.85
CA GLU A 137 4.10 -7.49 -15.88
C GLU A 137 4.83 -7.80 -17.19
N ALA A 138 4.99 -6.80 -18.06
CA ALA A 138 5.77 -6.94 -19.28
C ALA A 138 7.24 -7.13 -18.89
N ARG A 139 7.81 -8.29 -19.20
CA ARG A 139 9.23 -8.61 -18.99
C ARG A 139 10.13 -7.85 -19.95
#